data_AF-F0IE04-F1
#
_entry.id   AF-F0IE04-F1
#
_cell.length_a   1.000
_cell.length_b   1.000
_cell.length_c   1.000
_cell.angle_alpha   90.00
_cell.angle_beta   90.00
_cell.angle_gamma   90.00
#
_symmetry.space_group_name_H-M   'P 1'
#
loop_
_entity.id
_entity.type
_entity.pdbx_description
1 polymer ?
#
loop_
_entity_poly.entity_id
_entity_poly.type
_entity_poly.pdbx_seq_one_letter_code
_entity_poly.pdbx_strand_id
1 'polypeptide(L)'
;MLSYKKLYYNNIDEMAKRIANNFIAGDSITENILKFVNELYDSAKVGQSFKSSYFETAYYAHISSELESYIARIFYHLSELKGKKWKILLRRQQGKTAPDLRIEKEGKTIAIIEVKAKVGWIQPFFSEQCYKVDKERFEKGSSFDSDALIRKSKQQLTKYSETFAITNDDIFLFLPALALMHRKKYNTTLEEYRSYFSQTSGFPEENLFLLSENKSLDLSLVIEGKELFPTRDFEKLLDKLLKK
;
A
#
# COMPACT_ATOMS: atom_id res chain seq x y z
N MET A 1 8.61 -2.93 28.92
CA MET A 1 8.49 -3.52 27.56
C MET A 1 7.16 -3.15 26.88
N LEU A 2 6.00 -3.36 27.53
CA LEU A 2 4.69 -2.85 27.05
C LEU A 2 4.65 -1.32 26.82
N SER A 3 5.35 -0.55 27.66
CA SER A 3 5.40 0.92 27.56
C SER A 3 6.05 1.42 26.25
N TYR A 4 7.17 0.83 25.81
CA TYR A 4 7.88 1.26 24.60
C TYR A 4 7.09 0.95 23.32
N LYS A 5 6.52 -0.26 23.23
CA LYS A 5 5.68 -0.61 22.07
C LYS A 5 4.42 0.26 22.02
N LYS A 6 3.81 0.56 23.16
CA LYS A 6 2.69 1.51 23.23
C LYS A 6 3.11 2.91 22.78
N LEU A 7 4.24 3.42 23.26
CA LEU A 7 4.77 4.73 22.85
C LEU A 7 5.01 4.78 21.33
N TYR A 8 5.58 3.72 20.77
CA TYR A 8 5.81 3.61 19.32
C TYR A 8 4.51 3.69 18.53
N TYR A 9 3.48 2.90 18.88
CA TYR A 9 2.20 2.95 18.19
C TYR A 9 1.41 4.25 18.46
N ASN A 10 1.61 4.91 19.61
CA ASN A 10 1.07 6.25 19.85
C ASN A 10 1.68 7.28 18.88
N ASN A 11 2.98 7.19 18.59
CA ASN A 11 3.61 8.10 17.62
C ASN A 11 3.05 7.87 16.21
N ILE A 12 2.85 6.61 15.80
CA ILE A 12 2.17 6.29 14.52
C ILE A 12 0.76 6.89 14.50
N ASP A 13 0.04 6.79 15.61
CA ASP A 13 -1.32 7.32 15.74
C ASP A 13 -1.38 8.85 15.61
N GLU A 14 -0.50 9.57 16.30
CA GLU A 14 -0.42 11.02 16.23
C GLU A 14 -0.04 11.51 14.82
N MET A 15 0.87 10.80 14.15
CA MET A 15 1.19 11.11 12.74
C MET A 15 -0.01 10.89 11.83
N ALA A 16 -0.77 9.81 12.02
CA ALA A 16 -2.00 9.55 11.26
C ALA A 16 -3.07 10.63 11.52
N LYS A 17 -3.22 11.06 12.77
CA LYS A 17 -4.14 12.14 13.16
C LYS A 17 -3.76 13.47 12.50
N ARG A 18 -2.47 13.79 12.44
CA ARG A 18 -1.96 14.99 11.79
C ARG A 18 -2.28 15.00 10.30
N ILE A 19 -2.09 13.87 9.61
CA ILE A 19 -2.52 13.71 8.22
C ILE A 19 -4.01 13.98 8.04
N ALA A 20 -4.86 13.37 8.88
CA ALA A 20 -6.30 13.56 8.79
C ALA A 20 -6.69 15.05 8.98
N ASN A 21 -6.09 15.74 9.97
CA ASN A 21 -6.34 17.17 10.19
C ASN A 21 -5.89 18.03 9.00
N ASN A 22 -4.68 17.79 8.46
CA ASN A 22 -4.15 18.53 7.33
C ASN A 22 -5.05 18.37 6.09
N PHE A 23 -5.52 17.15 5.83
CA PHE A 23 -6.47 16.91 4.74
C PHE A 23 -7.78 17.70 4.92
N ILE A 24 -8.31 17.76 6.15
CA ILE A 24 -9.51 18.55 6.46
C ILE A 24 -9.28 20.05 6.25
N ALA A 25 -8.07 20.53 6.52
CA ALA A 25 -7.66 21.91 6.26
C ALA A 25 -7.47 22.23 4.77
N GLY A 26 -7.53 21.21 3.89
CA GLY A 26 -7.34 21.35 2.44
C GLY A 26 -5.89 21.21 1.98
N ASP A 27 -4.99 20.80 2.87
CA ASP A 27 -3.58 20.60 2.53
C ASP A 27 -3.36 19.35 1.68
N SER A 28 -2.30 19.37 0.86
CA SER A 28 -1.78 18.13 0.26
C SER A 28 -1.10 17.29 1.33
N ILE A 29 -1.44 16.00 1.40
CA ILE A 29 -0.95 15.09 2.45
C ILE A 29 -0.05 13.99 1.93
N THR A 30 -0.11 13.68 0.63
CA THR A 30 0.62 12.55 0.03
C THR A 30 2.14 12.63 0.25
N GLU A 31 2.75 13.81 0.21
CA GLU A 31 4.19 13.97 0.50
C GLU A 31 4.53 13.60 1.95
N ASN A 32 3.69 13.99 2.91
CA ASN A 32 3.91 13.66 4.33
C ASN A 32 3.75 12.16 4.58
N ILE A 33 2.84 11.50 3.86
CA ILE A 33 2.70 10.05 3.88
C ILE A 33 3.96 9.39 3.30
N LEU A 34 4.50 9.87 2.17
CA LEU A 34 5.77 9.36 1.61
C LEU A 34 6.92 9.44 2.62
N LYS A 35 7.08 10.60 3.27
CA LYS A 35 8.11 10.82 4.30
C LYS A 35 7.94 9.85 5.46
N PHE A 36 6.73 9.69 5.97
CA PHE A 36 6.47 8.76 7.05
C PHE A 36 6.74 7.29 6.66
N VAL A 37 6.39 6.88 5.44
CA VAL A 37 6.72 5.54 4.92
C VAL A 37 8.24 5.33 4.86
N ASN A 38 9.00 6.34 4.45
CA ASN A 38 10.47 6.28 4.48
C ASN A 38 11.01 6.19 5.92
N GLU A 39 10.48 6.97 6.87
CA GLU A 39 10.83 6.86 8.29
C GLU A 39 10.55 5.45 8.85
N LEU A 40 9.45 4.81 8.45
CA LEU A 40 9.19 3.41 8.81
C LEU A 40 10.29 2.47 8.30
N TYR A 41 10.75 2.65 7.06
CA TYR A 41 11.87 1.87 6.52
C TYR A 41 13.17 2.13 7.25
N ASP A 42 13.48 3.38 7.60
CA ASP A 42 14.70 3.70 8.33
C ASP A 42 14.65 3.16 9.76
N SER A 43 13.49 3.24 10.42
CA SER A 43 13.25 2.59 11.71
C SER A 43 13.46 1.08 11.63
N ALA A 44 13.01 0.42 10.56
CA ALA A 44 13.20 -1.02 10.36
C ALA A 44 14.68 -1.43 10.13
N LYS A 45 15.55 -0.49 9.76
CA LYS A 45 17.00 -0.71 9.62
C LYS A 45 17.79 -0.44 10.90
N VAL A 46 17.16 0.03 11.98
CA VAL A 46 17.88 0.37 13.22
C VAL A 46 18.72 -0.80 13.75
N GLY A 47 18.32 -2.04 13.49
CA GLY A 47 19.12 -3.23 13.83
C GLY A 47 20.53 -3.23 13.22
N GLN A 48 20.71 -2.60 12.07
CA GLN A 48 21.97 -2.54 11.33
C GLN A 48 22.93 -1.48 11.90
N SER A 49 22.43 -0.51 12.67
CA SER A 49 23.30 0.45 13.33
C SER A 49 24.07 -0.16 14.51
N PHE A 50 23.72 -1.37 14.96
CA PHE A 50 24.46 -2.11 15.99
C PHE A 50 25.67 -2.89 15.45
N LYS A 51 26.09 -2.64 14.21
CA LYS A 51 27.24 -3.31 13.57
C LYS A 51 28.54 -3.06 14.35
N SER A 52 29.32 -4.12 14.57
CA SER A 52 30.65 -4.09 15.17
C SER A 52 31.58 -5.11 14.49
N SER A 53 32.84 -5.20 14.91
CA SER A 53 33.78 -6.22 14.43
C SER A 53 33.34 -7.66 14.73
N TYR A 54 32.42 -7.85 15.67
CA TYR A 54 31.96 -9.17 16.13
C TYR A 54 30.46 -9.40 15.90
N PHE A 55 29.75 -8.42 15.33
CA PHE A 55 28.32 -8.53 15.06
C PHE A 55 27.93 -7.77 13.80
N GLU A 56 27.25 -8.46 12.89
CA GLU A 56 26.63 -7.88 11.70
C GLU A 56 25.29 -8.57 11.48
N THR A 57 24.31 -7.84 10.94
CA THR A 57 23.00 -8.38 10.59
C THR A 57 22.56 -7.85 9.24
N ALA A 58 22.07 -8.76 8.39
CA ALA A 58 21.36 -8.42 7.16
C ALA A 58 19.84 -8.38 7.37
N TYR A 59 19.37 -8.56 8.61
CA TYR A 59 17.94 -8.58 8.90
C TYR A 59 17.34 -7.19 8.78
N TYR A 60 16.18 -7.11 8.14
CA TYR A 60 15.33 -5.93 8.06
C TYR A 60 13.96 -6.30 8.64
N ALA A 61 13.47 -5.53 9.61
CA ALA A 61 12.09 -5.72 10.06
C ALA A 61 11.12 -5.38 8.92
N HIS A 62 10.05 -6.16 8.78
CA HIS A 62 8.98 -5.82 7.85
C HIS A 62 8.16 -4.65 8.40
N ILE A 63 7.87 -3.64 7.57
CA ILE A 63 7.09 -2.46 7.97
C ILE A 63 5.58 -2.62 7.75
N SER A 64 5.12 -3.76 7.24
CA SER A 64 3.75 -3.92 6.75
C SER A 64 2.71 -3.66 7.85
N SER A 65 2.94 -4.18 9.07
CA SER A 65 2.03 -3.97 10.20
C SER A 65 1.89 -2.51 10.60
N GLU A 66 3.01 -1.79 10.65
CA GLU A 66 3.10 -0.38 11.01
C GLU A 66 2.44 0.49 9.93
N LEU A 67 2.69 0.18 8.67
CA LEU A 67 2.09 0.87 7.53
C LEU A 67 0.56 0.65 7.49
N GLU A 68 0.12 -0.60 7.62
CA GLU A 68 -1.29 -0.96 7.71
C GLU A 68 -1.98 -0.22 8.86
N SER A 69 -1.36 -0.21 10.04
CA SER A 69 -1.86 0.53 11.21
C SER A 69 -1.93 2.02 10.93
N TYR A 70 -0.88 2.62 10.36
CA TYR A 70 -0.84 4.04 10.03
C TYR A 70 -1.98 4.45 9.09
N ILE A 71 -2.13 3.72 7.97
CA ILE A 71 -3.20 3.97 6.98
C ILE A 71 -4.57 3.79 7.61
N ALA A 72 -4.79 2.72 8.39
CA ALA A 72 -6.05 2.51 9.11
C ALA A 72 -6.37 3.65 10.08
N ARG A 73 -5.37 4.16 10.81
CA ARG A 73 -5.56 5.27 11.74
C ARG A 73 -5.87 6.59 11.05
N ILE A 74 -5.36 6.83 9.84
CA ILE A 74 -5.78 8.02 9.05
C ILE A 74 -7.28 7.97 8.78
N PHE A 75 -7.81 6.84 8.31
CA PHE A 75 -9.26 6.68 8.07
C PHE A 75 -10.08 6.80 9.35
N TYR A 76 -9.59 6.27 10.47
CA TYR A 76 -10.24 6.39 11.77
C TYR A 76 -10.39 7.86 12.18
N HIS A 77 -9.28 8.62 12.18
CA HIS A 77 -9.30 10.03 12.57
C HIS A 77 -10.13 10.87 11.60
N LEU A 78 -10.04 10.59 10.30
CA LEU A 78 -10.86 11.26 9.31
C LEU A 78 -12.35 11.02 9.55
N SER A 79 -12.73 9.79 9.87
CA SER A 79 -14.11 9.44 10.21
C SER A 79 -14.62 10.20 11.43
N GLU A 80 -13.80 10.30 12.48
CA GLU A 80 -14.15 11.08 13.68
C GLU A 80 -14.33 12.57 13.34
N LEU A 81 -13.36 13.17 12.63
CA LEU A 81 -13.38 14.59 12.26
C LEU A 81 -14.56 14.96 11.36
N LYS A 82 -15.03 14.04 10.50
CA LYS A 82 -16.19 14.26 9.61
C LYS A 82 -17.50 13.67 10.13
N GLY A 83 -17.52 13.10 11.34
CA GLY A 83 -18.72 12.50 11.93
C GLY A 83 -19.29 11.33 11.12
N LYS A 84 -18.44 10.60 10.38
CA LYS A 84 -18.86 9.55 9.44
C LYS A 84 -19.25 8.23 10.08
N LYS A 85 -18.89 8.04 11.35
CA LYS A 85 -19.17 6.82 12.13
C LYS A 85 -18.69 5.54 11.43
N TRP A 86 -17.58 5.63 10.69
CA TRP A 86 -16.96 4.46 10.10
C TRP A 86 -16.36 3.58 11.19
N LYS A 87 -16.53 2.28 11.03
CA LYS A 87 -15.84 1.27 11.82
C LYS A 87 -14.67 0.74 11.01
N ILE A 88 -13.47 1.03 11.49
CA ILE A 88 -12.22 0.67 10.83
C ILE A 88 -11.72 -0.67 11.38
N LEU A 89 -11.54 -1.64 10.49
CA LEU A 89 -11.24 -3.01 10.83
C LEU A 89 -9.94 -3.45 10.17
N LEU A 90 -8.87 -3.48 10.95
CA LEU A 90 -7.55 -3.91 10.50
C LEU A 90 -7.39 -5.43 10.69
N ARG A 91 -7.08 -6.15 9.60
CA ARG A 91 -6.84 -7.61 9.61
C ARG A 91 -7.94 -8.43 10.30
N ARG A 92 -9.18 -7.96 10.28
CA ARG A 92 -10.32 -8.66 10.91
C ARG A 92 -11.00 -9.58 9.90
N GLN A 93 -11.11 -10.84 10.29
CA GLN A 93 -11.67 -11.89 9.45
C GLN A 93 -13.20 -11.87 9.46
N GLN A 94 -13.78 -12.18 8.31
CA GLN A 94 -15.18 -12.62 8.17
C GLN A 94 -15.17 -13.88 7.31
N GLY A 95 -15.81 -14.95 7.80
CA GLY A 95 -15.69 -16.26 7.14
C GLY A 95 -14.23 -16.71 7.09
N LYS A 96 -13.67 -16.91 5.90
CA LYS A 96 -12.26 -17.30 5.68
C LYS A 96 -11.42 -16.17 5.04
N THR A 97 -11.92 -14.95 5.07
CA THR A 97 -11.37 -13.81 4.33
C THR A 97 -11.00 -12.69 5.30
N ALA A 98 -9.75 -12.22 5.24
CA ALA A 98 -9.23 -11.18 6.11
C ALA A 98 -8.47 -10.14 5.26
N PRO A 99 -9.13 -9.05 4.83
CA PRO A 99 -8.45 -7.95 4.15
C PRO A 99 -7.44 -7.27 5.07
N ASP A 100 -6.47 -6.57 4.47
CA ASP A 100 -5.50 -5.75 5.20
C ASP A 100 -6.27 -4.69 6.00
N LEU A 101 -7.18 -3.98 5.34
CA LEU A 101 -8.09 -2.99 5.94
C LEU A 101 -9.50 -3.09 5.36
N ARG A 102 -10.50 -3.09 6.24
CA ARG A 102 -11.93 -3.00 5.91
C ARG A 102 -12.58 -1.80 6.58
N ILE A 103 -13.37 -1.05 5.82
CA ILE A 103 -14.14 0.10 6.32
C ILE A 103 -15.62 -0.26 6.27
N GLU A 104 -16.29 -0.16 7.42
CA GLU A 104 -17.73 -0.36 7.55
C GLU A 104 -18.45 0.94 7.89
N LYS A 105 -19.68 1.07 7.41
CA LYS A 105 -20.64 2.09 7.85
C LYS A 105 -21.98 1.39 8.04
N GLU A 106 -22.61 1.62 9.21
CA GLU A 106 -23.93 1.02 9.53
C GLU A 106 -23.95 -0.52 9.38
N GLY A 107 -22.84 -1.19 9.73
CA GLY A 107 -22.70 -2.65 9.64
C GLY A 107 -22.48 -3.20 8.22
N LYS A 108 -22.39 -2.35 7.20
CA LYS A 108 -22.07 -2.73 5.82
C LYS A 108 -20.65 -2.33 5.45
N THR A 109 -19.96 -3.20 4.71
CA THR A 109 -18.63 -2.86 4.16
C THR A 109 -18.81 -1.84 3.04
N ILE A 110 -18.05 -0.74 3.08
CA ILE A 110 -18.08 0.31 2.05
C ILE A 110 -16.79 0.42 1.25
N ALA A 111 -15.69 -0.15 1.77
CA ALA A 111 -14.40 -0.21 1.11
C ALA A 111 -13.48 -1.27 1.73
N ILE A 112 -12.59 -1.80 0.89
CA ILE A 112 -11.42 -2.60 1.28
C ILE A 112 -10.17 -1.95 0.72
N ILE A 113 -9.11 -1.91 1.52
CA ILE A 113 -7.82 -1.36 1.13
C ILE A 113 -6.75 -2.40 1.39
N GLU A 114 -6.15 -2.92 0.31
CA GLU A 114 -5.02 -3.81 0.38
C GLU A 114 -3.72 -3.03 0.32
N VAL A 115 -2.94 -3.12 1.38
CA VAL A 115 -1.70 -2.38 1.57
C VAL A 115 -0.53 -3.27 1.14
N LYS A 116 0.32 -2.73 0.26
CA LYS A 116 1.54 -3.41 -0.19
C LYS A 116 2.71 -2.47 0.02
N ALA A 117 3.46 -2.68 1.11
CA ALA A 117 4.69 -1.92 1.38
C ALA A 117 5.74 -2.11 0.26
N LYS A 118 5.86 -3.35 -0.25
CA LYS A 118 6.71 -3.77 -1.36
C LYS A 118 6.00 -4.87 -2.16
N VAL A 119 6.30 -4.95 -3.46
CA VAL A 119 5.67 -5.88 -4.43
C VAL A 119 6.71 -6.75 -5.12
N GLY A 120 7.63 -7.31 -4.32
CA GLY A 120 8.84 -7.99 -4.80
C GLY A 120 8.59 -9.18 -5.74
N TRP A 121 7.72 -10.12 -5.39
CA TRP A 121 7.50 -11.34 -6.19
C TRP A 121 6.23 -11.29 -7.06
N ILE A 122 5.33 -10.34 -6.79
CA ILE A 122 4.10 -10.13 -7.58
C ILE A 122 4.25 -9.08 -8.68
N GLN A 123 5.49 -8.74 -9.07
CA GLN A 123 5.75 -7.74 -10.11
C GLN A 123 4.99 -8.01 -11.44
N PRO A 124 4.86 -9.26 -11.93
CA PRO A 124 4.10 -9.54 -13.16
C PRO A 124 2.62 -9.15 -13.11
N PHE A 125 2.05 -9.02 -11.90
CA PHE A 125 0.68 -8.55 -11.73
C PHE A 125 0.53 -7.06 -12.02
N PHE A 126 1.61 -6.29 -11.85
CA PHE A 126 1.60 -4.84 -12.01
C PHE A 126 2.38 -4.33 -13.22
N SER A 127 3.33 -5.11 -13.75
CA SER A 127 4.17 -4.69 -14.87
C SER A 127 4.08 -5.69 -16.02
N GLU A 128 3.57 -5.23 -17.15
CA GLU A 128 3.55 -6.00 -18.39
C GLU A 128 4.97 -6.39 -18.83
N GLN A 129 5.95 -5.51 -18.66
CA GLN A 129 7.35 -5.81 -18.99
C GLN A 129 7.95 -6.88 -18.08
N CYS A 130 7.64 -6.88 -16.78
CA CYS A 130 8.05 -7.98 -15.90
C CYS A 130 7.36 -9.28 -16.29
N TYR A 131 6.06 -9.23 -16.60
CA TYR A 131 5.31 -10.38 -17.09
C TYR A 131 5.92 -11.01 -18.34
N LYS A 132 6.23 -10.21 -19.36
CA LYS A 132 6.88 -10.67 -20.61
C LYS A 132 8.21 -11.36 -20.33
N VAL A 133 9.07 -10.74 -19.51
CA VAL A 133 10.37 -11.31 -19.13
C VAL A 133 10.21 -12.64 -18.39
N ASP A 134 9.27 -12.72 -17.44
CA ASP A 134 9.06 -13.93 -16.65
C ASP A 134 8.40 -15.04 -17.47
N LYS A 135 7.55 -14.69 -18.45
CA LYS A 135 6.97 -15.62 -19.42
C LYS A 135 8.04 -16.24 -20.32
N GLU A 136 8.92 -15.43 -20.89
CA GLU A 136 10.06 -15.92 -21.68
C GLU A 136 10.98 -16.85 -20.87
N ARG A 137 11.17 -16.55 -19.57
CA ARG A 137 11.96 -17.41 -18.67
C ARG A 137 11.26 -18.73 -18.39
N PHE A 138 9.95 -18.71 -18.19
CA PHE A 138 9.14 -19.92 -18.00
C PHE A 138 9.20 -20.82 -19.23
N GLU A 139 9.05 -20.26 -20.43
CA GLU A 139 9.21 -20.97 -21.71
C GLU A 139 10.61 -21.58 -21.89
N LYS A 140 11.63 -21.01 -21.25
CA LYS A 140 13.02 -21.52 -21.22
C LYS A 140 13.32 -22.47 -20.05
N GLY A 141 12.29 -22.90 -19.31
CA GLY A 141 12.42 -23.90 -18.23
C GLY A 141 12.49 -23.35 -16.81
N SER A 142 12.22 -22.06 -16.60
CA SER A 142 12.00 -21.54 -15.24
C SER A 142 10.75 -22.14 -14.62
N SER A 143 10.75 -22.39 -13.31
CA SER A 143 9.58 -22.90 -12.58
C SER A 143 8.57 -21.82 -12.18
N PHE A 144 8.86 -20.54 -12.46
CA PHE A 144 8.01 -19.42 -12.05
C PHE A 144 6.94 -19.12 -13.13
N ASP A 145 5.71 -19.55 -12.85
CA ASP A 145 4.56 -19.34 -13.72
C ASP A 145 3.85 -18.01 -13.38
N SER A 146 4.07 -16.99 -14.20
CA SER A 146 3.46 -15.66 -14.05
C SER A 146 1.96 -15.66 -14.31
N ASP A 147 1.44 -16.53 -15.19
CA ASP A 147 0.00 -16.67 -15.46
C ASP A 147 -0.72 -17.25 -14.24
N ALA A 148 -0.14 -18.29 -13.60
CA ALA A 148 -0.67 -18.83 -12.36
C ALA A 148 -0.66 -17.82 -11.21
N LEU A 149 0.40 -17.01 -11.10
CA LEU A 149 0.49 -15.94 -10.10
C LEU A 149 -0.61 -14.90 -10.28
N ILE A 150 -0.84 -14.44 -11.53
CA ILE A 150 -1.88 -13.44 -11.83
C ILE A 150 -3.26 -14.01 -11.53
N ARG A 151 -3.54 -15.24 -11.98
CA ARG A 151 -4.81 -15.92 -11.70
C ARG A 151 -5.08 -16.06 -10.20
N LYS A 152 -4.08 -16.47 -9.41
CA LYS A 152 -4.20 -16.60 -7.95
C LYS A 152 -4.44 -15.25 -7.28
N SER A 153 -3.71 -14.21 -7.69
CA SER A 153 -3.86 -12.84 -7.17
C SER A 153 -5.26 -12.29 -7.46
N LYS A 154 -5.75 -12.46 -8.69
CA LYS A 154 -7.12 -12.07 -9.08
C LYS A 154 -8.17 -12.80 -8.23
N GLN A 155 -8.06 -14.12 -8.10
CA GLN A 155 -8.98 -14.92 -7.27
C GLN A 155 -8.98 -14.47 -5.80
N GLN A 156 -7.83 -14.09 -5.25
CA GLN A 156 -7.76 -13.57 -3.88
C GLN A 156 -8.54 -12.26 -3.75
N LEU A 157 -8.38 -11.34 -4.72
CA LEU A 157 -9.05 -10.05 -4.70
C LEU A 157 -10.57 -10.18 -4.93
N THR A 158 -11.01 -11.05 -5.85
CA THR A 158 -12.45 -11.28 -6.12
C THR A 158 -13.21 -11.87 -4.93
N LYS A 159 -12.54 -12.62 -4.04
CA LYS A 159 -13.17 -13.14 -2.80
C LYS A 159 -13.71 -12.04 -1.90
N TYR A 160 -13.17 -10.82 -1.99
CA TYR A 160 -13.66 -9.67 -1.23
C TYR A 160 -15.06 -9.27 -1.66
N SER A 161 -15.32 -9.18 -2.96
CA SER A 161 -16.64 -8.88 -3.50
C SER A 161 -17.68 -9.89 -3.02
N GLU A 162 -17.35 -11.18 -3.07
CA GLU A 162 -18.22 -12.27 -2.62
C GLU A 162 -18.46 -12.24 -1.10
N THR A 163 -17.40 -12.10 -0.30
CA THR A 163 -17.50 -12.22 1.17
C THR A 163 -18.17 -11.00 1.82
N PHE A 164 -17.97 -9.81 1.24
CA PHE A 164 -18.38 -8.54 1.85
C PHE A 164 -19.51 -7.85 1.08
N ALA A 165 -20.02 -8.45 0.01
CA ALA A 165 -21.09 -7.92 -0.83
C ALA A 165 -20.79 -6.50 -1.36
N ILE A 166 -19.58 -6.32 -1.92
CA ILE A 166 -19.10 -5.06 -2.51
C ILE A 166 -18.69 -5.26 -3.97
N THR A 167 -18.56 -4.17 -4.74
CA THR A 167 -18.12 -4.25 -6.14
C THR A 167 -16.60 -4.06 -6.26
N ASN A 168 -16.07 -4.26 -7.47
CA ASN A 168 -14.66 -3.98 -7.76
C ASN A 168 -14.32 -2.50 -7.51
N ASP A 169 -15.27 -1.57 -7.63
CA ASP A 169 -15.08 -0.13 -7.40
C ASP A 169 -14.78 0.23 -5.94
N ASP A 170 -14.99 -0.73 -5.03
CA ASP A 170 -14.85 -0.58 -3.59
C ASP A 170 -13.59 -1.26 -3.04
N ILE A 171 -12.82 -1.93 -3.91
CA ILE A 171 -11.59 -2.63 -3.55
C ILE A 171 -10.40 -1.88 -4.11
N PHE A 172 -9.57 -1.39 -3.20
CA PHE A 172 -8.44 -0.54 -3.52
C PHE A 172 -7.12 -1.23 -3.18
N LEU A 173 -6.10 -0.95 -3.97
CA LEU A 173 -4.74 -1.41 -3.70
C LEU A 173 -3.83 -0.21 -3.47
N PHE A 174 -3.27 -0.12 -2.27
CA PHE A 174 -2.31 0.89 -1.89
C PHE A 174 -0.88 0.39 -2.07
N LEU A 175 -0.11 1.07 -2.92
CA LEU A 175 1.29 0.81 -3.17
C LEU A 175 2.07 2.14 -3.12
N PRO A 176 2.92 2.38 -2.12
CA PRO A 176 3.60 3.67 -1.97
C PRO A 176 4.38 4.13 -3.23
N ALA A 177 5.15 3.23 -3.85
CA ALA A 177 5.97 3.53 -5.02
C ALA A 177 6.23 2.29 -5.89
N LEU A 178 6.63 2.51 -7.15
CA LEU A 178 6.81 1.47 -8.17
C LEU A 178 8.25 0.92 -8.26
N ALA A 179 9.19 1.36 -7.43
CA ALA A 179 10.63 1.11 -7.62
C ALA A 179 11.03 -0.37 -7.76
N LEU A 180 10.27 -1.31 -7.19
CA LEU A 180 10.56 -2.73 -7.32
C LEU A 180 10.11 -3.36 -8.64
N MET A 181 9.17 -2.75 -9.35
CA MET A 181 8.66 -3.25 -10.63
C MET A 181 9.10 -2.39 -11.81
N HIS A 182 9.43 -1.12 -11.57
CA HIS A 182 9.95 -0.24 -12.59
C HIS A 182 11.47 -0.39 -12.69
N ARG A 183 11.96 -0.63 -13.91
CA ARG A 183 13.39 -0.66 -14.21
C ARG A 183 13.69 0.53 -15.11
N LYS A 184 14.86 1.16 -14.96
CA LYS A 184 15.28 2.32 -15.77
C LYS A 184 15.21 2.09 -17.29
N LYS A 185 15.33 0.84 -17.73
CA LYS A 185 15.21 0.44 -19.15
C LYS A 185 13.77 0.36 -19.66
N TYR A 186 12.78 0.44 -18.78
CA TYR A 186 11.37 0.40 -19.13
C TYR A 186 10.87 1.83 -19.33
N ASN A 187 10.26 2.09 -20.48
CA ASN A 187 9.67 3.39 -20.80
C ASN A 187 8.20 3.51 -20.34
N THR A 188 7.73 2.59 -19.51
CA THR A 188 6.33 2.48 -19.06
C THR A 188 5.87 3.74 -18.34
N THR A 189 4.75 4.34 -18.75
CA THR A 189 4.12 5.47 -18.07
C THR A 189 3.29 5.01 -16.86
N LEU A 190 2.84 5.94 -16.02
CA LEU A 190 1.98 5.60 -14.87
C LEU A 190 0.61 5.10 -15.35
N GLU A 191 0.07 5.70 -16.40
CA GLU A 191 -1.19 5.30 -17.03
C GLU A 191 -1.10 3.87 -17.57
N GLU A 192 0.02 3.50 -18.19
CA GLU A 192 0.24 2.12 -18.65
C GLU A 192 0.31 1.12 -17.48
N TYR A 193 0.94 1.49 -16.35
CA TYR A 193 0.92 0.68 -15.13
C TYR A 193 -0.50 0.48 -14.59
N ARG A 194 -1.32 1.55 -14.58
CA ARG A 194 -2.73 1.48 -14.13
C ARG A 194 -3.59 0.66 -15.07
N SER A 195 -3.44 0.86 -16.37
CA SER A 195 -4.19 0.12 -17.38
C SER A 195 -3.86 -1.36 -17.33
N TYR A 196 -2.58 -1.71 -17.19
CA TYR A 196 -2.17 -3.10 -17.01
C TYR A 196 -2.69 -3.70 -15.70
N PHE A 197 -2.65 -2.95 -14.58
CA PHE A 197 -3.28 -3.36 -13.33
C PHE A 197 -4.79 -3.63 -13.51
N SER A 198 -5.50 -2.76 -14.23
CA SER A 198 -6.93 -2.94 -14.52
C SER A 198 -7.18 -4.21 -15.32
N GLN A 199 -6.36 -4.47 -16.35
CA GLN A 199 -6.43 -5.69 -17.16
C GLN A 199 -6.19 -6.97 -16.33
N THR A 200 -5.18 -6.97 -15.46
CA THR A 200 -4.80 -8.17 -14.67
C THR A 200 -5.73 -8.42 -13.49
N SER A 201 -6.17 -7.36 -12.81
CA SER A 201 -7.06 -7.46 -11.63
C SER A 201 -8.54 -7.54 -12.00
N GLY A 202 -8.96 -6.88 -13.09
CA GLY A 202 -10.36 -6.59 -13.40
C GLY A 202 -10.95 -5.42 -12.61
N PHE A 203 -10.12 -4.61 -11.94
CA PHE A 203 -10.54 -3.45 -11.15
C PHE A 203 -10.32 -2.14 -11.92
N PRO A 204 -11.04 -1.07 -11.59
CA PRO A 204 -10.81 0.23 -12.20
C PRO A 204 -9.35 0.70 -12.06
N GLU A 205 -8.86 1.45 -13.06
CA GLU A 205 -7.49 1.99 -13.08
C GLU A 205 -7.19 2.89 -11.88
N GLU A 206 -8.20 3.63 -11.43
CA GLU A 206 -8.13 4.51 -10.27
C GLU A 206 -8.05 3.76 -8.94
N ASN A 207 -8.28 2.45 -8.91
CA ASN A 207 -8.21 1.67 -7.67
C ASN A 207 -6.79 1.24 -7.29
N LEU A 208 -5.80 1.45 -8.17
CA LEU A 208 -4.39 1.39 -7.81
C LEU A 208 -3.94 2.74 -7.27
N PHE A 209 -3.57 2.83 -6.01
CA PHE A 209 -3.07 4.07 -5.40
C PHE A 209 -1.56 4.06 -5.28
N LEU A 210 -0.96 5.07 -5.89
CA LEU A 210 0.46 5.35 -5.84
C LEU A 210 0.67 6.66 -5.12
N LEU A 211 1.69 6.76 -4.26
CA LEU A 211 1.97 8.05 -3.60
C LEU A 211 2.93 8.94 -4.39
N SER A 212 3.71 8.39 -5.32
CA SER A 212 4.69 9.17 -6.09
C SER A 212 4.56 8.92 -7.59
N GLU A 213 4.71 9.99 -8.37
CA GLU A 213 4.86 9.95 -9.81
C GLU A 213 6.26 9.44 -10.23
N ASN A 214 7.25 9.54 -9.34
CA ASN A 214 8.58 9.02 -9.56
C ASN A 214 8.59 7.48 -9.45
N LYS A 215 8.48 6.82 -10.59
CA LYS A 215 8.47 5.35 -10.72
C LYS A 215 9.70 4.66 -10.13
N SER A 216 10.83 5.37 -10.04
CA SER A 216 12.10 4.85 -9.49
C SER A 216 12.33 5.18 -8.01
N LEU A 217 11.36 5.82 -7.34
CA LEU A 217 11.50 6.20 -5.92
C LEU A 217 11.51 4.96 -5.02
N ASP A 218 12.68 4.62 -4.49
CA ASP A 218 12.82 3.59 -3.46
C ASP A 218 12.76 4.22 -2.07
N LEU A 219 11.61 4.08 -1.40
CA LEU A 219 11.36 4.58 -0.05
C LEU A 219 12.17 3.84 1.03
N SER A 220 12.84 2.74 0.69
CA SER A 220 13.81 2.10 1.57
C SER A 220 15.22 2.66 1.43
N LEU A 221 15.43 3.73 0.68
CA LEU A 221 16.68 4.51 0.66
C LEU A 221 16.41 5.91 1.25
N VAL A 222 17.46 6.59 1.69
CA VAL A 222 17.35 7.98 2.18
C VAL A 222 16.73 8.86 1.10
N ILE A 223 15.67 9.59 1.45
CA ILE A 223 14.97 10.51 0.54
C ILE A 223 15.19 11.99 0.87
N GLU A 224 15.92 12.31 1.95
CA GLU A 224 16.24 13.68 2.31
C GLU A 224 16.93 14.41 1.15
N GLY A 225 16.46 15.63 0.85
CA GLY A 225 16.95 16.44 -0.26
C GLY A 225 16.50 15.98 -1.66
N LYS A 226 15.68 14.94 -1.79
CA LYS A 226 15.10 14.50 -3.07
C LYS A 226 13.73 15.12 -3.30
N GLU A 227 13.46 15.50 -4.55
CA GLU A 227 12.10 15.81 -4.99
C GLU A 227 11.25 14.53 -5.05
N LEU A 228 10.08 14.54 -4.41
CA LEU A 228 9.26 13.35 -4.18
C LEU A 228 8.11 13.18 -5.19
N PHE A 229 7.78 14.21 -5.97
CA PHE A 229 6.70 14.22 -6.97
C PHE A 229 5.43 13.49 -6.51
N PRO A 230 4.75 13.97 -5.45
CA PRO A 230 3.58 13.29 -4.89
C PRO A 230 2.41 13.26 -5.88
N THR A 231 1.69 12.14 -5.95
CA THR A 231 0.42 12.08 -6.68
C THR A 231 -0.71 12.72 -5.86
N ARG A 232 -1.96 12.63 -6.36
CA ARG A 232 -3.20 12.97 -5.64
C ARG A 232 -4.10 11.77 -5.38
N ASP A 233 -3.58 10.56 -5.54
CA ASP A 233 -4.37 9.33 -5.46
C ASP A 233 -4.99 9.12 -4.09
N PHE A 234 -4.20 9.33 -3.04
CA PHE A 234 -4.66 9.12 -1.68
C PHE A 234 -5.73 10.16 -1.30
N GLU A 235 -5.53 11.43 -1.63
CA GLU A 235 -6.56 12.46 -1.46
C GLU A 235 -7.86 12.12 -2.21
N LYS A 236 -7.77 11.69 -3.47
CA LYS A 236 -8.94 11.25 -4.27
C LYS A 236 -9.67 10.08 -3.62
N LEU A 237 -8.95 9.12 -3.03
CA LEU A 237 -9.57 8.04 -2.24
C LEU A 237 -10.35 8.60 -1.05
N LEU A 238 -9.74 9.47 -0.26
CA LEU A 238 -10.39 10.07 0.91
C LEU A 238 -11.67 10.81 0.49
N ASP A 239 -11.60 11.61 -0.58
CA ASP A 239 -12.77 12.30 -1.14
C ASP A 239 -13.87 11.34 -1.61
N LYS A 240 -13.49 10.24 -2.28
CA LYS A 240 -14.43 9.20 -2.74
C LYS A 240 -15.14 8.56 -1.56
N LEU A 241 -14.41 8.19 -0.51
CA LEU A 241 -14.98 7.55 0.68
C LEU A 241 -15.84 8.53 1.49
N LEU A 242 -15.44 9.79 1.60
CA LEU A 242 -16.23 10.81 2.29
C LEU A 242 -17.57 11.12 1.62
N LYS A 243 -17.79 10.71 0.37
CA LYS A 243 -19.10 10.80 -0.28
C LYS A 243 -20.02 9.63 0.07
N LYS A 244 -19.50 8.58 0.73
CA LYS A 244 -20.27 7.42 1.19
C LYS A 244 -20.85 7.56 2.60
#